data_AF-A0A3A4A649-F1
#
_entry.id   AF-A0A3A4A649-F1
#
_cell.length_a   1.000
_cell.length_b   1.000
_cell.length_c   1.000
_cell.angle_alpha   90.00
_cell.angle_beta   90.00
_cell.angle_gamma   90.00
#
_symmetry.space_group_name_H-M   'P 1'
#
loop_
_entity.id
_entity.type
_entity.pdbx_description
1 polymer ?
#
loop_
_entity_poly.entity_id
_entity_poly.type
_entity_poly.pdbx_seq_one_letter_code
_entity_poly.pdbx_strand_id
1 'polypeptide(L)'
;MPRPHPRPHPRLPAALLPLIVGYGHLYGRCGLAVYGVVACLALAGVPVHAVVAWPMLVSMVAGLGAEQVHARRYCDWCTRALPLDTQAQIARNRYALRTWHRLPRSGRLLAGLTALWAASLAVAFGGRAAGVPVEVSGRIALGMLVGPIAVLGLVSQIHQRLRPWCPWCRRGGGGEEPGEPEPGPSHGKPLLADR
;
A
#
# COMPACT_ATOMS: atom_id res chain seq x y z
N MET A 1 12.76 -0.32 -30.73
CA MET A 1 13.39 -0.27 -29.39
C MET A 1 13.13 -1.59 -28.67
N PRO A 2 14.16 -2.36 -28.29
CA PRO A 2 13.99 -3.61 -27.55
C PRO A 2 13.37 -3.35 -26.17
N ARG A 3 12.34 -4.12 -25.80
CA ARG A 3 11.75 -4.05 -24.46
C ARG A 3 12.78 -4.62 -23.46
N PRO A 4 13.08 -3.92 -22.36
CA PRO A 4 14.00 -4.43 -21.35
C PRO A 4 13.45 -5.75 -20.78
N HIS A 5 14.27 -6.81 -20.81
CA HIS A 5 13.91 -8.08 -20.19
C HIS A 5 13.57 -7.88 -18.71
N PRO A 6 12.51 -8.54 -18.20
CA PRO A 6 12.15 -8.46 -16.80
C PRO A 6 13.33 -8.97 -15.96
N ARG A 7 13.87 -8.10 -15.10
CA ARG A 7 14.94 -8.49 -14.19
C ARG A 7 14.43 -9.63 -13.29
N PRO A 8 15.23 -10.70 -13.08
CA PRO A 8 14.85 -11.78 -12.19
C PRO A 8 14.58 -11.19 -10.80
N HIS A 9 13.39 -11.47 -10.28
CA HIS A 9 13.00 -10.97 -8.97
C HIS A 9 13.82 -11.66 -7.88
N PRO A 10 14.25 -10.91 -6.84
CA PRO A 10 14.89 -11.53 -5.68
C PRO A 10 13.93 -12.58 -5.11
N ARG A 11 14.37 -13.84 -5.09
CA ARG A 11 13.60 -14.95 -4.54
C ARG A 11 13.66 -14.84 -3.03
N LEU A 12 12.58 -14.37 -2.42
CA LEU A 12 12.42 -14.50 -0.96
C LEU A 12 12.40 -16.00 -0.61
N PRO A 13 12.96 -16.39 0.55
CA PRO A 13 12.87 -17.76 1.04
C PRO A 13 11.40 -18.19 1.11
N ALA A 14 11.06 -19.36 0.57
CA ALA A 14 9.68 -19.85 0.54
C ALA A 14 9.04 -19.91 1.94
N ALA A 15 9.86 -20.18 2.98
CA ALA A 15 9.45 -20.22 4.37
C ALA A 15 9.00 -18.86 4.95
N LEU A 16 9.50 -17.73 4.42
CA LEU A 16 9.16 -16.40 4.92
C LEU A 16 7.89 -15.83 4.28
N LEU A 17 7.46 -16.37 3.13
CA LEU A 17 6.30 -15.87 2.41
C LEU A 17 4.99 -15.91 3.24
N PRO A 18 4.60 -17.00 3.91
CA PRO A 18 3.37 -17.02 4.70
C PRO A 18 3.41 -16.05 5.88
N LEU A 19 4.58 -15.85 6.50
CA LEU A 19 4.76 -14.87 7.59
C LEU A 19 4.58 -13.44 7.08
N ILE A 20 5.18 -13.09 5.94
CA ILE A 20 5.05 -11.76 5.32
C ILE A 20 3.60 -11.50 4.91
N VAL A 21 2.92 -12.50 4.34
CA VAL A 21 1.52 -12.42 3.92
C VAL A 21 0.61 -12.24 5.14
N GLY A 22 0.76 -13.09 6.16
CA GLY A 22 -0.01 -13.00 7.40
C GLY A 22 0.19 -11.68 8.12
N TYR A 23 1.44 -11.22 8.21
CA TYR A 23 1.79 -9.93 8.80
C TYR A 23 1.17 -8.76 8.03
N GLY A 24 1.27 -8.75 6.70
CA GLY A 24 0.66 -7.70 5.87
C GLY A 24 -0.85 -7.61 6.03
N HIS A 25 -1.54 -8.75 6.15
CA HIS A 25 -2.98 -8.79 6.39
C HIS A 25 -3.38 -8.31 7.78
N LEU A 26 -2.66 -8.75 8.82
CA LEU A 26 -2.88 -8.30 10.20
C LEU A 26 -2.62 -6.80 10.32
N TYR A 27 -1.51 -6.34 9.76
CA TYR A 27 -1.13 -4.96 9.68
C TYR A 27 -2.19 -4.11 8.96
N GLY A 28 -2.66 -4.58 7.80
CA GLY A 28 -3.62 -3.82 7.03
C GLY A 28 -4.99 -3.70 7.70
N ARG A 29 -5.42 -4.70 8.47
CA ARG A 29 -6.70 -4.70 9.19
C ARG A 29 -6.66 -3.96 10.52
N CYS A 30 -5.65 -4.28 11.33
CA CYS A 30 -5.58 -3.84 12.71
C CYS A 30 -4.59 -2.68 12.87
N GLY A 31 -3.48 -2.72 12.14
CA GLY A 31 -2.44 -1.70 12.20
C GLY A 31 -3.01 -0.31 11.96
N LEU A 32 -3.68 -0.08 10.83
CA LEU A 32 -4.19 1.27 10.49
C LEU A 32 -5.15 1.83 11.56
N ALA A 33 -6.01 0.99 12.13
CA ALA A 33 -6.91 1.36 13.22
C ALA A 33 -6.13 1.68 14.51
N VAL A 34 -5.17 0.83 14.87
CA VAL A 34 -4.29 1.05 16.03
C VAL A 34 -3.48 2.34 15.88
N TYR A 35 -2.88 2.59 14.70
CA TYR A 35 -2.15 3.83 14.44
C TYR A 35 -3.06 5.05 14.51
N GLY A 36 -4.28 4.94 13.98
CA GLY A 36 -5.30 5.99 14.07
C GLY A 36 -5.67 6.30 15.52
N VAL A 37 -5.96 5.27 16.33
CA VAL A 37 -6.29 5.44 17.76
C VAL A 37 -5.11 6.07 18.51
N VAL A 38 -3.89 5.59 18.31
CA VAL A 38 -2.72 6.17 19.00
C VAL A 38 -2.47 7.61 18.57
N ALA A 39 -2.63 7.94 17.28
CA ALA A 39 -2.56 9.32 16.82
C ALA A 39 -3.63 10.20 17.48
N CYS A 40 -4.89 9.72 17.58
CA CYS A 40 -5.95 10.43 18.27
C CYS A 40 -5.66 10.61 19.77
N LEU A 41 -5.16 9.58 20.46
CA LEU A 41 -4.78 9.65 21.87
C LEU A 41 -3.64 10.64 22.09
N ALA A 42 -2.63 10.62 21.22
CA ALA A 42 -1.55 11.59 21.26
C ALA A 42 -2.09 13.02 21.08
N LEU A 43 -2.92 13.26 20.06
CA LEU A 43 -3.54 14.58 19.83
C LEU A 43 -4.42 15.02 21.01
N ALA A 44 -5.11 14.09 21.67
CA ALA A 44 -5.88 14.33 22.89
C ALA A 44 -5.01 14.56 24.14
N GLY A 45 -3.69 14.38 24.03
CA GLY A 45 -2.73 14.66 25.08
C GLY A 45 -2.40 13.54 26.03
N VAL A 46 -2.75 12.31 25.65
CA VAL A 46 -2.30 11.12 26.36
C VAL A 46 -0.79 10.94 26.13
N PRO A 47 0.02 10.71 27.16
CA PRO A 47 1.46 10.51 27.01
C PRO A 47 1.75 9.20 26.27
N VAL A 48 2.05 9.30 24.98
CA VAL A 48 2.51 8.18 24.17
C VAL A 48 4.03 8.15 24.24
N HIS A 49 4.58 7.28 25.08
CA HIS A 49 6.04 7.23 25.29
C HIS A 49 6.78 6.81 24.02
N ALA A 50 8.03 7.26 23.87
CA ALA A 50 8.90 6.89 22.74
C ALA A 50 9.04 5.37 22.56
N VAL A 51 8.95 4.61 23.66
CA VAL A 51 8.95 3.14 23.69
C VAL A 51 7.78 2.54 22.89
N VAL A 52 6.66 3.25 22.73
CA VAL A 52 5.50 2.83 21.92
C VAL A 52 5.62 3.36 20.49
N ALA A 53 6.09 4.61 20.34
CA ALA A 53 6.18 5.28 19.04
C ALA A 53 7.17 4.59 18.08
N TRP A 54 8.32 4.14 18.57
CA TRP A 54 9.35 3.48 17.75
C TRP A 54 8.90 2.12 17.21
N PRO A 55 8.40 1.17 18.03
CA PRO A 55 7.84 -0.08 17.53
C PRO A 55 6.66 0.15 16.59
N MET A 56 5.82 1.18 16.83
CA MET A 56 4.75 1.56 15.90
C MET A 56 5.33 1.94 14.54
N LEU A 57 6.34 2.80 14.50
CA LEU A 57 6.94 3.22 13.23
C LEU A 57 7.60 2.04 12.50
N VAL A 58 8.34 1.19 13.22
CA VAL A 58 8.99 0.02 12.64
C VAL A 58 7.95 -0.96 12.07
N SER A 59 6.90 -1.26 12.84
CA SER A 59 5.80 -2.11 12.37
C SER A 59 5.06 -1.50 11.19
N MET A 60 4.92 -0.16 11.16
CA MET A 60 4.33 0.57 10.06
C MET A 60 5.12 0.45 8.76
N VAL A 61 6.42 0.69 8.82
CA VAL A 61 7.30 0.56 7.66
C VAL A 61 7.38 -0.89 7.20
N ALA A 62 7.48 -1.85 8.13
CA ALA A 62 7.48 -3.27 7.82
C ALA A 62 6.17 -3.71 7.15
N GLY A 63 5.03 -3.22 7.64
CA GLY A 63 3.69 -3.53 7.14
C GLY A 63 3.50 -3.01 5.71
N LEU A 64 3.86 -1.75 5.46
CA LEU A 64 3.86 -1.17 4.11
C LEU A 64 4.79 -1.94 3.18
N GLY A 65 5.99 -2.33 3.64
CA GLY A 65 6.91 -3.15 2.85
C GLY A 65 6.34 -4.52 2.51
N ALA A 66 5.74 -5.20 3.49
CA ALA A 66 5.07 -6.48 3.31
C ALA A 66 3.91 -6.37 2.31
N GLU A 67 3.08 -5.33 2.43
CA GLU A 67 2.01 -5.03 1.46
C GLU A 67 2.57 -4.82 0.04
N GLN A 68 3.69 -4.11 -0.13
CA GLN A 68 4.29 -3.90 -1.46
C GLN A 68 4.84 -5.19 -2.09
N VAL A 69 5.39 -6.09 -1.28
CA VAL A 69 5.82 -7.42 -1.73
C VAL A 69 4.61 -8.27 -2.09
N HIS A 70 3.57 -8.23 -1.23
CA HIS A 70 2.34 -9.00 -1.39
C HIS A 70 1.50 -8.53 -2.59
N ALA A 71 1.44 -7.22 -2.86
CA ALA A 71 0.66 -6.62 -3.94
C ALA A 71 0.98 -7.16 -5.34
N ARG A 72 2.11 -7.86 -5.48
CA ARG A 72 2.53 -8.52 -6.72
C ARG A 72 1.91 -9.90 -6.92
N ARG A 73 1.31 -10.51 -5.88
CA ARG A 73 0.71 -11.84 -5.89
C ARG A 73 -0.56 -11.85 -5.05
N TYR A 74 -1.73 -11.85 -5.69
CA TYR A 74 -2.99 -12.03 -4.96
C TYR A 74 -3.03 -13.43 -4.36
N CYS A 75 -3.21 -13.54 -3.05
CA CYS A 75 -3.56 -14.79 -2.39
C CYS A 75 -5.07 -15.02 -2.44
N ASP A 76 -5.51 -16.24 -2.12
CA ASP A 76 -6.93 -16.60 -2.02
C ASP A 76 -7.72 -15.69 -1.08
N TRP A 77 -7.06 -15.17 -0.05
CA TRP A 77 -7.72 -14.26 0.87
C TRP A 77 -7.99 -12.88 0.26
N CYS A 78 -7.03 -12.35 -0.49
CA CYS A 78 -7.20 -11.10 -1.23
C CYS A 78 -8.23 -11.21 -2.34
N THR A 79 -8.31 -12.34 -3.04
CA THR A 79 -9.32 -12.55 -4.09
C THR A 79 -10.72 -12.63 -3.50
N ARG A 80 -10.90 -13.27 -2.34
CA ARG A 80 -12.19 -13.28 -1.62
C ARG A 80 -12.61 -11.91 -1.09
N ALA A 81 -11.65 -11.02 -0.83
CA ALA A 81 -11.91 -9.65 -0.37
C ALA A 81 -12.24 -8.67 -1.50
N LEU A 82 -12.30 -9.14 -2.75
CA LEU A 82 -12.64 -8.31 -3.90
C LEU A 82 -14.10 -7.86 -3.84
N PRO A 83 -14.39 -6.59 -4.16
CA PRO A 83 -15.77 -6.12 -4.16
C PRO A 83 -16.53 -6.62 -5.39
N LEU A 84 -17.81 -6.93 -5.19
CA LEU A 84 -18.71 -7.38 -6.27
C LEU A 84 -18.94 -6.29 -7.33
N ASP A 85 -19.05 -5.03 -6.91
CA ASP A 85 -19.21 -3.87 -7.80
C ASP A 85 -17.91 -3.04 -7.85
N THR A 86 -16.99 -3.49 -8.68
CA THR A 86 -15.67 -2.84 -8.85
C THR A 86 -15.78 -1.46 -9.49
N GLN A 87 -16.74 -1.26 -10.42
CA GLN A 87 -16.90 0.00 -11.15
C GLN A 87 -17.41 1.13 -10.24
N ALA A 88 -18.41 0.87 -9.40
CA ALA A 88 -18.87 1.85 -8.43
C ALA A 88 -17.79 2.18 -7.39
N GLN A 89 -16.94 1.21 -7.03
CA GLN A 89 -15.82 1.49 -6.12
C GLN A 89 -14.72 2.33 -6.76
N ILE A 90 -14.40 2.12 -8.04
CA ILE A 90 -13.45 2.97 -8.76
C ILE A 90 -14.00 4.40 -8.86
N ALA A 91 -15.28 4.56 -9.21
CA ALA A 91 -15.92 5.86 -9.30
C ALA A 91 -15.87 6.63 -7.96
N ARG A 92 -16.21 5.95 -6.85
CA ARG A 92 -16.13 6.51 -5.50
C ARG A 92 -14.70 6.89 -5.08
N ASN A 93 -13.73 6.06 -5.42
CA ASN A 93 -12.34 6.22 -4.99
C ASN A 93 -11.42 6.87 -6.04
N ARG A 94 -11.99 7.51 -7.08
CA ARG A 94 -11.23 8.06 -8.22
C ARG A 94 -10.08 8.98 -7.80
N TYR A 95 -10.29 9.79 -6.76
CA TYR A 95 -9.31 10.74 -6.28
C TYR A 95 -8.16 10.06 -5.55
N ALA A 96 -8.45 9.10 -4.67
CA ALA A 96 -7.44 8.30 -3.99
C ALA A 96 -6.55 7.57 -5.02
N LEU A 97 -7.18 6.89 -6.00
CA LEU A 97 -6.46 6.22 -7.08
C LEU A 97 -5.60 7.19 -7.89
N ARG A 98 -6.14 8.36 -8.27
CA ARG A 98 -5.37 9.38 -9.00
C ARG A 98 -4.20 9.92 -8.19
N THR A 99 -4.39 10.15 -6.89
CA THR A 99 -3.33 10.60 -5.98
C THR A 99 -2.22 9.56 -5.89
N TRP A 100 -2.57 8.27 -5.78
CA TRP A 100 -1.58 7.17 -5.81
C TRP A 100 -0.67 7.23 -7.04
N HIS A 101 -1.25 7.52 -8.20
CA HIS A 101 -0.47 7.63 -9.45
C HIS A 101 0.30 8.95 -9.60
N ARG A 102 -0.04 9.98 -8.82
CA ARG A 102 0.73 11.23 -8.72
C ARG A 102 1.90 11.11 -7.76
N LEU A 103 1.88 10.14 -6.84
CA LEU A 103 3.00 9.91 -5.93
C LEU A 103 4.26 9.61 -6.74
N PRO A 104 5.37 10.29 -6.42
CA PRO A 104 6.58 10.17 -7.20
C PRO A 104 7.18 8.76 -7.03
N ARG A 105 7.89 8.28 -8.05
CA ARG A 105 8.52 6.94 -8.06
C ARG A 105 9.27 6.66 -6.76
N SER A 106 9.29 5.40 -6.34
CA SER A 106 9.75 4.89 -5.03
C SER A 106 10.92 5.64 -4.36
N GLY A 107 11.97 6.02 -5.10
CA GLY A 107 13.10 6.77 -4.54
C GLY A 107 12.73 8.16 -4.01
N ARG A 108 11.86 8.90 -4.72
CA ARG A 108 11.37 10.22 -4.29
C ARG A 108 10.36 10.12 -3.16
N LEU A 109 9.53 9.06 -3.16
CA LEU A 109 8.64 8.78 -2.03
C LEU A 109 9.44 8.51 -0.76
N LEU A 110 10.47 7.67 -0.85
CA LEU A 110 11.35 7.39 0.27
C LEU A 110 12.04 8.66 0.76
N ALA A 111 12.59 9.48 -0.15
CA ALA A 111 13.19 10.76 0.21
C ALA A 111 12.17 11.70 0.91
N GLY A 112 10.93 11.75 0.43
CA GLY A 112 9.86 12.53 1.05
C GLY A 112 9.49 12.02 2.46
N LEU A 113 9.41 10.70 2.65
CA LEU A 113 9.18 10.10 3.96
C LEU A 113 10.34 10.36 4.92
N THR A 114 11.59 10.27 4.44
CA THR A 114 12.79 10.60 5.23
C THR A 114 12.80 12.07 5.61
N ALA A 115 12.45 12.97 4.69
CA ALA A 115 12.35 14.41 4.96
C ALA A 115 11.25 14.71 5.99
N LEU A 116 10.08 14.06 5.86
CA LEU A 116 8.99 14.18 6.82
C LEU A 116 9.41 13.70 8.22
N TRP A 117 10.15 12.60 8.26
CA TRP A 117 10.67 12.05 9.50
C TRP A 117 11.70 12.99 10.15
N ALA A 118 12.65 13.50 9.37
CA ALA A 118 13.62 14.48 9.84
C ALA A 118 12.94 15.77 10.34
N ALA A 119 11.93 16.27 9.64
CA ALA A 119 11.14 17.42 10.07
C ALA A 119 10.40 17.14 11.38
N SER A 120 9.84 15.94 11.55
CA SER A 120 9.17 15.53 12.79
C SER A 120 10.14 15.50 13.97
N LEU A 121 11.36 14.99 13.77
CA LEU A 121 12.41 15.04 14.80
C LEU A 121 12.84 16.48 15.10
N ALA A 122 12.99 17.32 14.08
CA ALA A 122 13.34 18.72 14.25
C ALA A 122 12.29 19.47 15.08
N VAL A 123 10.99 19.20 14.90
CA VAL A 123 9.92 19.76 15.73
C VAL A 123 10.00 19.21 17.16
N ALA A 124 10.18 17.90 17.34
CA ALA A 124 10.24 17.27 18.65
C ALA A 124 11.41 17.78 19.50
N PHE A 125 12.60 17.94 18.91
CA PHE A 125 13.80 18.39 19.62
C PHE A 125 13.97 19.91 19.61
N GLY A 126 13.69 20.58 18.48
CA GLY A 126 13.80 22.03 18.33
C GLY A 126 12.75 22.81 19.13
N GLY A 127 11.56 22.23 19.33
CA GLY A 127 10.55 22.81 20.20
C GLY A 127 11.05 23.05 21.63
N ARG A 128 11.95 22.20 22.14
CA ARG A 128 12.58 22.40 23.45
C ARG A 128 13.44 23.64 23.49
N ALA A 129 14.22 23.91 22.43
CA ALA A 129 15.06 25.09 22.34
C ALA A 129 14.22 26.39 22.23
N ALA A 130 13.00 26.29 21.70
CA ALA A 130 12.06 27.39 21.59
C ALA A 130 11.15 27.58 22.83
N GLY A 131 11.38 26.84 23.91
CA GLY A 131 10.55 26.92 25.14
C GLY A 131 9.15 26.31 24.99
N VAL A 132 8.87 25.57 23.91
CA VAL A 132 7.61 24.87 23.71
C VAL A 132 7.57 23.65 24.65
N PRO A 133 6.46 23.41 25.37
CA PRO A 133 6.32 22.22 26.20
C PRO A 133 6.55 20.95 25.38
N VAL A 134 7.32 20.01 25.95
CA VAL A 134 7.69 18.73 25.31
C VAL A 134 6.47 17.96 24.82
N GLU A 135 5.37 18.04 25.57
CA GLU A 135 4.11 17.43 25.22
C GLU A 135 3.54 18.01 23.92
N VAL A 136 3.56 19.34 23.76
CA VAL A 136 3.02 20.01 22.58
C VAL A 136 3.88 19.72 21.35
N SER A 137 5.21 19.87 21.46
CA SER A 137 6.11 19.60 20.34
C SER A 137 6.09 18.12 19.93
N GLY A 138 6.00 17.20 20.89
CA GLY A 138 5.86 15.77 20.66
C GLY A 138 4.56 15.41 19.93
N ARG A 139 3.43 16.02 20.31
CA ARG A 139 2.13 15.82 19.64
C ARG A 139 2.16 16.27 18.20
N ILE A 140 2.72 17.47 17.94
CA ILE A 140 2.82 18.01 16.59
C ILE A 140 3.72 17.11 15.74
N ALA A 141 4.89 16.73 16.25
CA ALA A 141 5.81 15.83 15.56
C ALA A 141 5.16 14.49 15.22
N LEU A 142 4.43 13.89 16.16
CA LEU A 142 3.75 12.61 15.94
C LEU A 142 2.61 12.74 14.92
N GLY A 143 1.83 13.82 14.98
CA GLY A 143 0.77 14.10 14.00
C GLY A 143 1.31 14.29 12.59
N MET A 144 2.42 15.04 12.46
CA MET A 144 3.12 15.24 11.18
C MET A 144 3.63 13.93 10.59
N LEU A 145 4.06 12.98 11.43
CA LEU A 145 4.55 11.69 10.98
C LEU A 145 3.41 10.71 10.65
N VAL A 146 2.48 10.48 11.58
CA VAL A 146 1.48 9.41 11.49
C VAL A 146 0.39 9.74 10.47
N GLY A 147 -0.06 11.00 10.42
CA GLY A 147 -1.16 11.40 9.53
C GLY A 147 -0.90 11.09 8.05
N PRO A 148 0.18 11.64 7.45
CA PRO A 148 0.52 11.38 6.06
C PRO A 148 0.76 9.89 5.75
N ILE A 149 1.37 9.15 6.67
CA ILE A 149 1.62 7.72 6.48
C ILE A 149 0.32 6.92 6.53
N ALA A 150 -0.58 7.23 7.46
CA ALA A 150 -1.89 6.58 7.55
C ALA A 150 -2.73 6.81 6.28
N VAL A 151 -2.74 8.05 5.78
CA VAL A 151 -3.39 8.39 4.50
C VAL A 151 -2.75 7.62 3.34
N LEU A 152 -1.41 7.55 3.29
CA LEU A 152 -0.71 6.81 2.25
C LEU A 152 -1.01 5.31 2.32
N GLY A 153 -1.08 4.73 3.52
CA GLY A 153 -1.47 3.34 3.74
C GLY A 153 -2.89 3.07 3.27
N LEU A 154 -3.86 3.93 3.62
CA LEU A 154 -5.24 3.80 3.16
C LEU A 154 -5.35 3.86 1.63
N VAL A 155 -4.69 4.84 1.01
CA VAL A 155 -4.68 5.00 -0.45
C VAL A 155 -3.99 3.79 -1.12
N SER A 156 -2.90 3.29 -0.53
CA SER A 156 -2.20 2.06 -0.97
C SER A 156 -3.15 0.87 -0.97
N GLN A 157 -3.89 0.65 0.13
CA GLN A 157 -4.81 -0.47 0.25
C GLN A 157 -5.97 -0.40 -0.75
N ILE A 158 -6.57 0.79 -0.91
CA ILE A 158 -7.62 1.02 -1.91
C ILE A 158 -7.07 0.73 -3.31
N HIS A 159 -5.87 1.23 -3.61
CA HIS A 159 -5.22 1.01 -4.90
C HIS A 159 -4.96 -0.48 -5.14
N GLN A 160 -4.38 -1.19 -4.18
CA GLN A 160 -4.08 -2.62 -4.32
C GLN A 160 -5.34 -3.46 -4.55
N ARG A 161 -6.43 -3.19 -3.83
CA ARG A 161 -7.71 -3.90 -4.00
C ARG A 161 -8.33 -3.67 -5.38
N LEU A 162 -8.25 -2.45 -5.91
CA LEU A 162 -8.84 -2.06 -7.19
C LEU A 162 -7.85 -2.12 -8.36
N ARG A 163 -6.59 -2.51 -8.11
CA ARG A 163 -5.51 -2.53 -9.09
C ARG A 163 -5.83 -3.33 -10.37
N PRO A 164 -6.56 -4.47 -10.35
CA PRO A 164 -6.88 -5.20 -11.58
C PRO A 164 -7.74 -4.39 -12.55
N TRP A 165 -8.55 -3.46 -12.05
CA TRP A 165 -9.49 -2.65 -12.83
C TRP A 165 -9.11 -1.15 -12.87
N CYS A 166 -7.99 -0.75 -12.27
CA CYS A 166 -7.59 0.64 -12.19
C CYS A 166 -7.17 1.18 -13.57
N PRO A 167 -7.81 2.24 -14.11
CA PRO A 167 -7.57 2.73 -15.47
C PRO A 167 -6.18 3.36 -15.66
N TRP A 168 -5.54 3.81 -14.57
CA TRP A 168 -4.21 4.40 -14.60
C TRP A 168 -3.09 3.36 -14.44
N CYS A 169 -3.41 2.14 -14.00
CA CYS A 169 -2.49 1.03 -14.06
C CYS A 169 -2.44 0.52 -15.50
N ARG A 170 -1.44 0.96 -16.26
CA ARG A 170 -1.22 0.72 -17.71
C ARG A 170 -1.29 -0.75 -18.19
N ARG A 171 -1.42 -1.71 -17.29
CA ARG A 171 -1.74 -3.13 -17.48
C ARG A 171 -2.44 -3.56 -16.21
N GLY A 172 -3.77 -3.70 -16.22
CA GLY A 172 -4.53 -4.22 -15.09
C GLY A 172 -3.77 -5.40 -14.48
N GLY A 173 -3.68 -5.47 -13.16
CA GLY A 173 -2.85 -6.45 -12.45
C GLY A 173 -3.17 -7.95 -12.69
N GLY A 174 -3.88 -8.31 -13.76
CA GLY A 174 -4.02 -9.66 -14.29
C GLY A 174 -3.60 -9.71 -15.75
N GLY A 175 -2.62 -10.57 -16.05
CA GLY A 175 -2.35 -11.08 -17.39
C GLY A 175 -1.70 -10.12 -18.37
N GLU A 176 -0.81 -10.66 -19.19
CA GLU A 176 -0.68 -10.23 -20.57
C GLU A 176 -2.08 -10.08 -21.18
N GLU A 177 -2.27 -9.16 -22.13
CA GLU A 177 -3.38 -9.29 -23.06
C GLU A 177 -3.42 -10.77 -23.47
N PRO A 178 -4.50 -11.53 -23.21
CA PRO A 178 -4.83 -12.50 -24.22
C PRO A 178 -4.99 -11.61 -25.45
N GLY A 179 -4.09 -11.75 -26.42
CA GLY A 179 -4.54 -11.50 -27.77
C GLY A 179 -5.87 -12.22 -27.83
N GLU A 180 -6.94 -11.44 -27.92
CA GLU A 180 -8.25 -11.95 -28.28
C GLU A 180 -7.92 -12.88 -29.43
N PRO A 181 -8.07 -14.22 -29.29
CA PRO A 181 -7.88 -15.04 -30.46
C PRO A 181 -8.91 -14.47 -31.42
N GLU A 182 -8.43 -13.76 -32.45
CA GLU A 182 -9.28 -13.42 -33.58
C GLU A 182 -10.01 -14.72 -33.88
N PRO A 183 -11.36 -14.73 -33.93
CA PRO A 183 -12.07 -15.88 -34.44
C PRO A 183 -11.57 -16.07 -35.86
N GLY A 184 -10.52 -16.89 -35.98
CA GLY A 184 -9.94 -17.23 -37.26
C GLY A 184 -11.04 -17.92 -38.06
N PRO A 185 -11.08 -17.73 -39.38
CA PRO A 185 -12.01 -18.43 -40.24
C PRO A 185 -11.57 -19.90 -40.36
N SER A 186 -11.65 -20.66 -39.27
CA SER A 186 -11.57 -22.13 -39.30
C SER A 186 -12.95 -22.69 -38.96
N HIS A 187 -13.78 -22.65 -40.00
CA HIS A 187 -14.59 -23.77 -40.45
C HIS A 187 -14.91 -24.81 -39.39
N GLY A 188 -16.17 -24.78 -38.92
CA GLY A 188 -16.82 -25.98 -38.45
C GLY A 188 -16.63 -27.11 -39.47
N LYS A 189 -15.81 -28.09 -39.11
CA LYS A 189 -16.01 -29.44 -39.59
C LYS A 189 -16.97 -30.09 -38.59
N PRO A 190 -18.22 -30.36 -38.96
CA PRO A 190 -19.03 -31.25 -38.15
C PRO A 190 -18.28 -32.59 -38.04
N LEU A 191 -18.13 -33.07 -36.81
CA LEU A 191 -17.72 -34.45 -36.55
C LEU A 191 -18.77 -35.35 -37.21
N LEU A 192 -18.44 -35.93 -38.35
CA LEU A 192 -19.17 -37.06 -38.89
C LEU A 192 -19.06 -38.17 -37.83
N ALA A 193 -20.20 -38.50 -37.24
CA ALA A 193 -20.33 -39.67 -36.41
C ALA A 193 -20.19 -40.90 -37.31
N ASP A 194 -19.11 -41.65 -37.15
CA ASP A 194 -18.99 -42.99 -37.70
C ASP A 194 -20.08 -43.88 -37.07
N ARG A 195 -21.00 -44.36 -37.90
CA ARG A 195 -21.79 -45.58 -37.71
C ARG A 195 -21.98 -46.29 -39.03
#